data_AF-A0A0B1S5Q7-F1
#
_entry.id   AF-A0A0B1S5Q7-F1
#
_cell.length_a   1.000
_cell.length_b   1.000
_cell.length_c   1.000
_cell.angle_alpha   90.00
_cell.angle_beta   90.00
_cell.angle_gamma   90.00
#
_symmetry.space_group_name_H-M   'P 1'
#
loop_
_entity.id
_entity.type
_entity.pdbx_description
1 polymer ?
#
loop_
_entity_poly.entity_id
_entity_poly.type
_entity_poly.pdbx_seq_one_letter_code
_entity_poly.pdbx_strand_id
1 'polypeptide(L)'
;MVQHFHAFLYTIAVILQSSGVDARLRSLCFKAWTIQLTAHEQELLILTCNILGTVGGVLSEPSISENWITDSADRSALGQKGSESVDVKEMRDITKHARLEASSRQAMVVCLTDGSPETFWESGEEDKSRARTINVTFENCSPILLCLFIDNSRDEACRTSQVSFRAAVTDGSRKDLMSKNLDQNFCGWVKCCVASVTHVTISLKGPHNASRVRQLQVLGFLAEGSAEVIRPSASHQLFFNNTQHDAFALFQAISAQAFSGESCEQQDALRERVVDLLFSRVTLQPLQNYVCTQVEAALEREVERLCCQGKRNYSYAVGLLAMANRMCETRAIGNGDCDVAARHQVLQAASKLLAFAPEVV
;
A
#
# COMPACT_ATOMS: atom_id res chain seq x y z
N MET A 1 12.27 9.26 13.20
CA MET A 1 11.67 8.35 12.19
C MET A 1 10.15 8.31 12.32
N VAL A 2 9.60 7.95 13.49
CA VAL A 2 8.14 7.92 13.74
C VAL A 2 7.42 9.24 13.42
N GLN A 3 7.92 10.38 13.89
CA GLN A 3 7.31 11.69 13.60
C GLN A 3 7.22 12.01 12.09
N HIS A 4 8.25 11.68 11.32
CA HIS A 4 8.23 11.87 9.86
C HIS A 4 7.22 10.93 9.18
N PHE A 5 7.07 9.72 9.69
CA PHE A 5 6.08 8.76 9.22
C PHE A 5 4.65 9.24 9.53
N HIS A 6 4.38 9.71 10.76
CA HIS A 6 3.08 10.28 11.13
C HIS A 6 2.75 11.52 10.29
N ALA A 7 3.71 12.42 10.05
CA ALA A 7 3.51 13.58 9.18
C ALA A 7 3.20 13.20 7.73
N PHE A 8 3.84 12.15 7.21
CA PHE A 8 3.53 11.59 5.90
C PHE A 8 2.10 11.02 5.84
N LEU A 9 1.70 10.21 6.83
CA LEU A 9 0.34 9.67 6.90
C LEU A 9 -0.72 10.78 7.02
N TYR A 10 -0.46 11.80 7.83
CA TYR A 10 -1.32 12.98 7.93
C TYR A 10 -1.51 13.68 6.57
N THR A 11 -0.41 13.84 5.83
CA THR A 11 -0.46 14.40 4.48
C THR A 11 -1.34 13.56 3.56
N ILE A 12 -1.20 12.22 3.60
CA ILE A 12 -2.05 11.31 2.81
C ILE A 12 -3.52 11.43 3.21
N ALA A 13 -3.82 11.54 4.49
CA ALA A 13 -5.20 11.68 4.97
C ALA A 13 -5.85 12.98 4.51
N VAL A 14 -5.10 14.09 4.55
CA VAL A 14 -5.54 15.39 3.99
C VAL A 14 -5.82 15.26 2.50
N ILE A 15 -4.95 14.56 1.75
CA ILE A 15 -5.20 14.28 0.33
C ILE A 15 -6.49 13.49 0.17
N LEU A 16 -6.71 12.40 0.91
CA LEU A 16 -7.94 11.58 0.83
C LEU A 16 -9.22 12.37 1.10
N GLN A 17 -9.15 13.34 2.00
CA GLN A 17 -10.30 14.17 2.43
C GLN A 17 -10.52 15.39 1.53
N SER A 18 -9.59 15.68 0.62
CA SER A 18 -9.71 16.81 -0.29
C SER A 18 -10.73 16.54 -1.40
N SER A 19 -11.44 17.59 -1.81
CA SER A 19 -12.36 17.52 -2.96
C SER A 19 -11.60 17.40 -4.28
N GLY A 20 -12.12 16.64 -5.24
CA GLY A 20 -11.57 16.57 -6.59
C GLY A 20 -10.31 15.72 -6.75
N VAL A 21 -10.00 14.87 -5.77
CA VAL A 21 -8.84 13.95 -5.84
C VAL A 21 -9.08 12.91 -6.94
N ASP A 22 -8.08 12.71 -7.78
CA ASP A 22 -8.12 11.68 -8.83
C ASP A 22 -8.29 10.27 -8.23
N ALA A 23 -9.00 9.40 -8.93
CA ALA A 23 -9.31 8.05 -8.49
C ALA A 23 -8.05 7.22 -8.18
N ARG A 24 -7.00 7.33 -9.01
CA ARG A 24 -5.73 6.61 -8.82
C ARG A 24 -4.92 7.18 -7.68
N LEU A 25 -4.90 8.51 -7.51
CA LEU A 25 -4.26 9.11 -6.32
C LEU A 25 -4.98 8.66 -5.04
N ARG A 26 -6.32 8.60 -5.07
CA ARG A 26 -7.12 8.08 -3.95
C ARG A 26 -6.80 6.61 -3.65
N SER A 27 -6.69 5.76 -4.68
CA SER A 27 -6.25 4.37 -4.58
C SER A 27 -4.87 4.24 -3.93
N LEU A 28 -3.88 5.03 -4.37
CA LEU A 28 -2.53 5.04 -3.78
C LEU A 28 -2.57 5.46 -2.30
N CYS A 29 -3.40 6.43 -1.97
CA CYS A 29 -3.58 6.86 -0.59
C CYS A 29 -4.22 5.77 0.28
N PHE A 30 -5.22 5.04 -0.22
CA PHE A 30 -5.79 3.90 0.49
C PHE A 30 -4.76 2.81 0.75
N LYS A 31 -3.97 2.44 -0.27
CA LYS A 31 -2.87 1.47 -0.14
C LYS A 31 -1.83 1.92 0.90
N ALA A 32 -1.48 3.21 0.94
CA ALA A 32 -0.54 3.73 1.93
C ALA A 32 -1.06 3.67 3.38
N TRP A 33 -2.39 3.60 3.56
CA TRP A 33 -3.06 3.50 4.85
C TRP A 33 -3.33 2.06 5.31
N THR A 34 -3.01 1.02 4.50
CA THR A 34 -3.12 -0.39 4.92
C THR A 34 -1.99 -0.79 5.86
N ILE A 35 -1.80 -0.03 6.93
CA ILE A 35 -0.78 -0.27 7.97
C ILE A 35 -1.43 -0.92 9.18
N GLN A 36 -0.64 -1.70 9.91
CA GLN A 36 -1.06 -2.22 11.21
C GLN A 36 -0.85 -1.14 12.27
N LEU A 37 -1.93 -0.75 12.96
CA LEU A 37 -1.86 0.14 14.11
C LEU A 37 -1.21 -0.61 15.28
N THR A 38 -0.02 -0.19 15.68
CA THR A 38 0.63 -0.66 16.91
C THR A 38 0.32 0.32 18.05
N ALA A 39 0.86 0.03 19.24
CA ALA A 39 0.75 0.95 20.38
C ALA A 39 1.40 2.32 20.09
N HIS A 40 2.37 2.40 19.19
CA HIS A 40 3.04 3.66 18.84
C HIS A 40 2.21 4.54 17.91
N GLU A 41 1.38 3.97 17.04
CA GLU A 41 0.51 4.70 16.11
C GLU A 41 -0.85 5.10 16.74
N GLN A 42 -1.00 4.99 18.06
CA GLN A 42 -2.25 5.33 18.77
C GLN A 42 -2.71 6.78 18.53
N GLU A 43 -1.77 7.71 18.30
CA GLU A 43 -2.08 9.10 17.95
C GLU A 43 -2.85 9.24 16.62
N LEU A 44 -2.77 8.24 15.74
CA LEU A 44 -3.42 8.25 14.43
C LEU A 44 -4.87 7.74 14.47
N LEU A 45 -5.38 7.30 15.63
CA LEU A 45 -6.70 6.70 15.77
C LEU A 45 -7.83 7.57 15.17
N ILE A 46 -7.85 8.85 15.56
CA ILE A 46 -8.84 9.81 15.06
C ILE A 46 -8.74 9.95 13.54
N LEU A 47 -7.51 9.95 13.03
CA LEU A 47 -7.26 10.06 11.60
C LEU A 47 -7.74 8.83 10.84
N THR A 48 -7.48 7.63 11.36
CA THR A 48 -8.00 6.36 10.83
C THR A 48 -9.54 6.37 10.80
N CYS A 49 -10.17 6.81 11.89
CA CYS A 49 -11.63 6.96 11.96
C CYS A 49 -12.18 7.93 10.89
N ASN A 50 -11.49 9.06 10.65
CA ASN A 50 -11.90 10.01 9.62
C ASN A 50 -11.75 9.43 8.21
N ILE A 51 -10.69 8.65 7.98
CA ILE A 51 -10.46 7.96 6.69
C ILE A 51 -11.52 6.89 6.43
N LEU A 52 -11.99 6.19 7.47
CA LEU A 52 -13.14 5.29 7.32
C LEU A 52 -14.36 6.01 6.76
N GLY A 53 -14.61 7.27 7.14
CA GLY A 53 -15.66 8.09 6.53
C GLY A 53 -15.50 8.23 5.01
N THR A 54 -14.28 8.50 4.54
CA THR A 54 -13.95 8.58 3.11
C THR A 54 -14.13 7.22 2.41
N VAL A 55 -13.70 6.13 3.05
CA VAL A 55 -13.88 4.75 2.55
C VAL A 55 -15.36 4.43 2.39
N GLY A 56 -16.19 4.73 3.40
CA GLY A 56 -17.64 4.56 3.33
C GLY A 56 -18.28 5.37 2.20
N GLY A 57 -17.77 6.59 1.97
CA GLY A 57 -18.07 7.44 0.80
C GLY A 57 -17.90 6.68 -0.52
N VAL A 58 -16.67 6.23 -0.79
CA VAL A 58 -16.29 5.55 -2.04
C VAL A 58 -17.03 4.22 -2.23
N LEU A 59 -17.19 3.44 -1.16
CA LEU A 59 -17.85 2.14 -1.24
C LEU A 59 -19.36 2.24 -1.49
N SER A 60 -19.99 3.37 -1.17
CA SER A 60 -21.42 3.56 -1.45
C SER A 60 -21.71 4.27 -2.76
N GLU A 61 -20.69 4.70 -3.51
CA GLU A 61 -20.92 5.20 -4.87
C GLU A 61 -21.50 4.04 -5.68
N PRO A 62 -22.66 4.21 -6.34
CA PRO A 62 -23.27 3.14 -7.12
C PRO A 62 -22.23 2.63 -8.12
N SER A 63 -21.93 1.34 -8.05
CA SER A 63 -20.96 0.72 -8.95
C SER A 63 -21.41 0.98 -10.39
N ILE A 64 -20.46 1.37 -11.25
CA ILE A 64 -20.67 1.67 -12.69
C ILE A 64 -21.19 0.43 -13.47
N SER A 65 -21.43 -0.69 -12.78
CA SER A 65 -21.99 -1.93 -13.30
C SER A 65 -23.38 -1.78 -13.94
N GLU A 66 -24.13 -0.71 -13.70
CA GLU A 66 -25.38 -0.44 -14.44
C GLU A 66 -25.17 0.33 -15.77
N ASN A 67 -24.07 1.05 -15.95
CA ASN A 67 -23.84 1.91 -17.12
C ASN A 67 -22.92 1.32 -18.20
N TRP A 68 -22.25 0.20 -17.96
CA TRP A 68 -21.27 -0.33 -18.92
C TRP A 68 -21.89 -1.10 -20.11
N ILE A 69 -23.14 -1.54 -20.02
CA ILE A 69 -23.83 -2.16 -21.17
C ILE A 69 -24.08 -1.12 -22.28
N THR A 70 -24.03 0.18 -21.97
CA THR A 70 -24.32 1.26 -22.93
C THR A 70 -23.15 2.17 -23.27
N ASP A 71 -22.02 2.18 -22.55
CA ASP A 71 -20.98 3.21 -22.72
C ASP A 71 -19.69 2.76 -23.43
N SER A 72 -19.63 1.53 -23.95
CA SER A 72 -18.46 1.02 -24.69
C SER A 72 -18.40 1.41 -26.17
N ALA A 73 -19.32 2.25 -26.66
CA ALA A 73 -19.36 2.66 -28.07
C ALA A 73 -19.49 4.17 -28.35
N ASP A 74 -19.80 5.05 -27.39
CA ASP A 74 -20.25 6.42 -27.74
C ASP A 74 -19.54 7.61 -27.06
N ARG A 75 -18.47 7.37 -26.28
CA ARG A 75 -17.72 8.46 -25.61
C ARG A 75 -16.54 9.02 -26.41
N SER A 76 -16.33 8.58 -27.66
CA SER A 76 -15.36 9.23 -28.56
C SER A 76 -15.88 10.53 -29.19
N ALA A 77 -17.11 10.97 -28.87
CA ALA A 77 -17.77 12.08 -29.58
C ALA A 77 -18.33 13.23 -28.73
N LEU A 78 -18.18 13.27 -27.40
CA LEU A 78 -18.48 14.48 -26.63
C LEU A 78 -17.24 15.03 -25.92
N GLY A 79 -16.53 15.91 -26.64
CA GLY A 79 -15.50 16.76 -26.07
C GLY A 79 -16.07 17.65 -24.97
N GLN A 80 -15.82 17.28 -23.72
CA GLN A 80 -15.72 18.27 -22.65
C GLN A 80 -14.40 19.01 -22.81
N LYS A 81 -14.47 20.09 -23.60
CA LYS A 81 -13.48 21.18 -23.57
C LYS A 81 -13.45 21.76 -22.16
N GLY A 82 -12.26 21.79 -21.54
CA GLY A 82 -11.95 22.77 -20.50
C GLY A 82 -11.74 22.29 -19.07
N SER A 83 -11.38 21.02 -18.84
CA SER A 83 -10.75 20.64 -17.56
C SER A 83 -9.32 20.22 -17.84
N GLU A 84 -8.32 20.88 -17.25
CA GLU A 84 -6.97 20.35 -17.14
C GLU A 84 -7.06 19.05 -16.32
N SER A 85 -7.38 17.94 -16.99
CA SER A 85 -7.49 16.65 -16.33
C SER A 85 -6.08 16.23 -15.90
N VAL A 86 -5.79 16.39 -14.62
CA VAL A 86 -4.57 15.87 -14.01
C VAL A 86 -4.61 14.34 -14.12
N ASP A 87 -3.82 13.78 -15.04
CA ASP A 87 -3.70 12.34 -15.26
C ASP A 87 -2.66 11.75 -14.30
N VAL A 88 -3.14 11.12 -13.22
CA VAL A 88 -2.28 10.40 -12.28
C VAL A 88 -2.02 9.01 -12.84
N LYS A 89 -0.76 8.60 -12.95
CA LYS A 89 -0.37 7.27 -13.42
C LYS A 89 0.51 6.56 -12.40
N GLU A 90 0.24 5.28 -12.17
CA GLU A 90 1.10 4.43 -11.33
C GLU A 90 2.35 4.02 -12.10
N MET A 91 3.52 4.43 -11.60
CA MET A 91 4.80 3.98 -12.14
C MET A 91 5.05 2.53 -11.76
N ARG A 92 5.50 1.72 -12.73
CA ARG A 92 5.88 0.33 -12.52
C ARG A 92 7.40 0.19 -12.51
N ASP A 93 7.90 -0.87 -11.88
CA ASP A 93 9.28 -1.29 -12.05
C ASP A 93 9.49 -1.78 -13.49
N ILE A 94 10.29 -1.02 -14.24
CA ILE A 94 10.63 -1.29 -15.63
C ILE A 94 12.14 -1.59 -15.79
N THR A 95 12.84 -1.91 -14.69
CA THR A 95 14.29 -2.15 -14.69
C THR A 95 14.70 -3.22 -15.71
N LYS A 96 13.87 -4.26 -15.88
CA LYS A 96 14.07 -5.33 -16.87
C LYS A 96 14.04 -4.87 -18.33
N HIS A 97 13.52 -3.67 -18.60
CA HIS A 97 13.47 -3.05 -19.93
C HIS A 97 14.59 -2.03 -20.14
N ALA A 98 15.49 -1.89 -19.16
CA ALA A 98 16.70 -1.09 -19.28
C ALA A 98 17.91 -1.99 -19.57
N ARG A 99 18.74 -1.56 -20.52
CA ARG A 99 20.05 -2.16 -20.79
C ARG A 99 21.11 -1.45 -19.95
N LEU A 100 21.93 -2.24 -19.26
CA LEU A 100 22.95 -1.74 -18.33
C LEU A 100 24.35 -2.09 -18.82
N GLU A 101 25.20 -1.08 -18.94
CA GLU A 101 26.62 -1.23 -19.31
C GLU A 101 27.50 -0.50 -18.29
N ALA A 102 28.36 -1.24 -17.61
CA ALA A 102 29.31 -0.70 -16.67
C ALA A 102 30.65 -0.42 -17.33
N SER A 103 31.36 0.60 -16.84
CA SER A 103 32.72 0.95 -17.28
C SER A 103 33.75 -0.18 -17.06
N SER A 104 33.42 -1.12 -16.17
CA SER A 104 34.30 -2.18 -15.68
C SER A 104 33.49 -3.31 -15.05
N ARG A 105 34.06 -4.52 -14.99
CA ARG A 105 33.45 -5.70 -14.34
C ARG A 105 31.99 -5.92 -14.78
N GLN A 106 31.75 -5.89 -16.09
CA GLN A 106 30.41 -6.04 -16.68
C GLN A 106 29.66 -7.29 -16.18
N ALA A 107 30.37 -8.38 -15.87
CA ALA A 107 29.80 -9.60 -15.32
C ALA A 107 29.05 -9.39 -13.97
N MET A 108 29.39 -8.33 -13.21
CA MET A 108 28.73 -8.00 -11.94
C MET A 108 27.48 -7.12 -12.12
N VAL A 109 27.16 -6.66 -13.33
CA VAL A 109 25.98 -5.80 -13.56
C VAL A 109 24.67 -6.49 -13.17
N VAL A 110 24.60 -7.82 -13.27
CA VAL A 110 23.45 -8.61 -12.83
C VAL A 110 23.13 -8.40 -11.34
N CYS A 111 24.14 -8.13 -10.51
CA CYS A 111 23.97 -7.87 -9.08
C CYS A 111 23.21 -6.57 -8.81
N LEU A 112 23.16 -5.63 -9.76
CA LEU A 112 22.40 -4.39 -9.59
C LEU A 112 20.89 -4.62 -9.62
N THR A 113 20.43 -5.71 -10.23
CA THR A 113 19.02 -5.94 -10.55
C THR A 113 18.49 -7.27 -10.02
N ASP A 114 19.26 -7.98 -9.20
CA ASP A 114 18.89 -9.31 -8.67
C ASP A 114 17.96 -9.23 -7.44
N GLY A 115 17.66 -8.03 -6.95
CA GLY A 115 16.80 -7.82 -5.78
C GLY A 115 17.48 -8.07 -4.43
N SER A 116 18.76 -8.46 -4.42
CA SER A 116 19.51 -8.75 -3.20
C SER A 116 20.19 -7.49 -2.64
N PRO A 117 20.12 -7.24 -1.32
CA PRO A 117 20.90 -6.17 -0.68
C PRO A 117 22.35 -6.58 -0.41
N GLU A 118 22.70 -7.86 -0.62
CA GLU A 118 24.01 -8.43 -0.29
C GLU A 118 24.99 -8.42 -1.47
N THR A 119 24.47 -8.50 -2.69
CA THR A 119 25.27 -8.43 -3.92
C THR A 119 25.51 -6.97 -4.31
N PHE A 120 26.50 -6.75 -5.17
CA PHE A 120 26.87 -5.41 -5.62
C PHE A 120 27.63 -5.47 -6.94
N TRP A 121 27.55 -4.38 -7.70
CA TRP A 121 28.56 -4.04 -8.67
C TRP A 121 29.67 -3.22 -7.99
N GLU A 122 30.92 -3.57 -8.27
CA GLU A 122 32.09 -2.82 -7.84
C GLU A 122 32.85 -2.34 -9.08
N SER A 123 33.18 -1.06 -9.14
CA SER A 123 34.02 -0.55 -10.22
C SER A 123 35.42 -1.17 -10.14
N GLY A 124 36.03 -1.44 -11.29
CA GLY A 124 37.41 -1.90 -11.36
C GLY A 124 38.38 -0.86 -10.80
N GLU A 125 39.52 -1.33 -10.30
CA GLU A 125 40.60 -0.48 -9.78
C GLU A 125 41.50 0.09 -10.89
N GLU A 126 41.17 -0.17 -12.16
CA GLU A 126 41.98 0.23 -13.31
C GLU A 126 41.97 1.75 -13.50
N ASP A 127 43.17 2.32 -13.60
CA ASP A 127 43.50 3.73 -13.86
C ASP A 127 42.66 4.78 -13.09
N LYS A 128 43.31 5.57 -12.24
CA LYS A 128 42.69 6.70 -11.51
C LYS A 128 41.96 7.71 -12.43
N SER A 129 42.26 7.71 -13.73
CA SER A 129 41.64 8.56 -14.75
C SER A 129 40.38 7.97 -15.38
N ARG A 130 40.12 6.67 -15.21
CA ARG A 130 38.98 6.00 -15.85
C ARG A 130 37.70 6.31 -15.08
N ALA A 131 36.70 6.82 -15.80
CA ALA A 131 35.42 7.19 -15.19
C ALA A 131 34.69 5.92 -14.70
N ARG A 132 34.23 5.95 -13.44
CA ARG A 132 33.40 4.88 -12.85
C ARG A 132 31.96 5.13 -13.25
N THR A 133 31.50 4.44 -14.29
CA THR A 133 30.20 4.73 -14.89
C THR A 133 29.32 3.52 -15.08
N ILE A 134 28.02 3.74 -14.95
CA ILE A 134 26.98 2.80 -15.37
C ILE A 134 26.13 3.55 -16.39
N ASN A 135 26.09 3.05 -17.62
CA ASN A 135 25.21 3.53 -18.67
C ASN A 135 23.91 2.74 -18.65
N VAL A 136 22.80 3.47 -18.72
CA VAL A 136 21.44 2.93 -18.73
C VAL A 136 20.78 3.38 -20.01
N THR A 137 20.37 2.42 -20.84
CA THR A 137 19.62 2.66 -22.08
C THR A 137 18.22 2.12 -21.91
N PHE A 138 17.20 2.92 -22.25
CA PHE A 138 15.80 2.56 -22.11
C PHE A 138 15.23 2.12 -23.45
N GLU A 139 14.73 0.88 -23.53
CA GLU A 139 14.17 0.30 -24.75
C GLU A 139 12.67 0.05 -24.55
N ASN A 140 11.83 0.53 -25.48
CA ASN A 140 10.38 0.29 -25.50
C ASN A 140 9.63 0.65 -24.19
N CYS A 141 10.15 1.62 -23.43
CA CYS A 141 9.57 2.09 -22.19
C CYS A 141 9.75 3.61 -22.02
N SER A 142 8.95 4.20 -21.14
CA SER A 142 9.00 5.61 -20.75
C SER A 142 9.50 5.72 -19.31
N PRO A 143 10.80 5.91 -19.08
CA PRO A 143 11.36 6.01 -17.74
C PRO A 143 10.97 7.35 -17.10
N ILE A 144 10.77 7.35 -15.78
CA ILE A 144 10.46 8.55 -15.01
C ILE A 144 11.49 8.74 -13.91
N LEU A 145 11.82 7.68 -13.18
CA LEU A 145 12.76 7.73 -12.05
C LEU A 145 13.81 6.64 -12.18
N LEU A 146 15.08 7.02 -12.00
CA LEU A 146 16.21 6.11 -11.92
C LEU A 146 16.80 6.20 -10.50
N CYS A 147 16.94 5.06 -9.85
CA CYS A 147 17.29 4.93 -8.45
C CYS A 147 18.54 4.05 -8.29
N LEU A 148 19.46 4.45 -7.41
CA LEU A 148 20.65 3.68 -7.01
C LEU A 148 20.67 3.49 -5.51
N PHE A 149 20.90 2.28 -5.03
CA PHE A 149 21.14 2.04 -3.60
C PHE A 149 22.64 2.05 -3.31
N ILE A 150 23.04 2.94 -2.40
CA ILE A 150 24.41 3.09 -1.92
C ILE A 150 24.43 2.83 -0.42
N ASP A 151 25.42 2.05 0.03
CA ASP A 151 25.57 1.66 1.43
C ASP A 151 27.01 1.87 1.89
N ASN A 152 27.39 3.14 2.06
CA ASN A 152 28.73 3.53 2.51
C ASN A 152 29.02 3.07 3.96
N SER A 153 27.99 2.76 4.74
CA SER A 153 28.14 2.14 6.06
C SER A 153 28.72 0.73 5.99
N ARG A 154 28.35 -0.06 4.98
CA ARG A 154 28.93 -1.39 4.76
C ARG A 154 30.15 -1.37 3.86
N ASP A 155 30.19 -0.48 2.88
CA ASP A 155 31.19 -0.45 1.82
C ASP A 155 32.35 0.53 2.12
N GLU A 156 32.95 0.43 3.31
CA GLU A 156 33.94 1.41 3.79
C GLU A 156 35.17 1.58 2.87
N ALA A 157 35.65 0.49 2.29
CA ALA A 157 36.79 0.50 1.35
C ALA A 157 36.41 0.90 -0.08
N CYS A 158 35.11 1.08 -0.37
CA CYS A 158 34.57 1.39 -1.70
C CYS A 158 33.50 2.49 -1.64
N ARG A 159 33.63 3.42 -0.69
CA ARG A 159 32.65 4.49 -0.46
C ARG A 159 32.47 5.36 -1.71
N THR A 160 31.24 5.74 -1.96
CA THR A 160 30.86 6.72 -2.97
C THR A 160 30.61 8.05 -2.30
N SER A 161 31.37 9.10 -2.64
CA SER A 161 31.22 10.45 -2.12
C SER A 161 30.35 11.35 -3.02
N GLN A 162 30.20 11.01 -4.29
CA GLN A 162 29.34 11.75 -5.22
C GLN A 162 28.76 10.82 -6.29
N VAL A 163 27.49 11.06 -6.62
CA VAL A 163 26.78 10.45 -7.75
C VAL A 163 26.30 11.55 -8.68
N SER A 164 26.50 11.40 -9.98
CA SER A 164 25.96 12.33 -10.99
C SER A 164 25.29 11.58 -12.14
N PHE A 165 24.18 12.13 -12.62
CA PHE A 165 23.36 11.60 -13.71
C PHE A 165 23.41 12.57 -14.88
N ARG A 166 23.75 12.07 -16.07
CA ARG A 166 23.85 12.84 -17.29
C ARG A 166 23.10 12.15 -18.41
N ALA A 167 22.15 12.83 -19.01
CA ALA A 167 21.39 12.35 -20.16
C ALA A 167 22.12 12.63 -21.47
N ALA A 168 22.00 11.74 -22.45
CA ALA A 168 22.22 12.09 -23.84
C ALA A 168 20.91 12.64 -24.44
N VAL A 169 21.00 13.78 -25.12
CA VAL A 169 19.91 14.37 -25.89
C VAL A 169 19.99 13.81 -27.31
N THR A 170 18.88 13.83 -28.05
CA THR A 170 18.76 13.30 -29.42
C THR A 170 19.73 13.92 -30.42
N ASP A 171 20.21 15.13 -30.16
CA ASP A 171 21.22 15.84 -30.97
C ASP A 171 22.67 15.44 -30.64
N GLY A 172 22.86 14.46 -29.74
CA GLY A 172 24.16 14.00 -29.27
C GLY A 172 24.78 14.87 -28.16
N SER A 173 24.16 15.99 -27.78
CA SER A 173 24.59 16.78 -26.64
C SER A 173 24.31 16.05 -25.32
N ARG A 174 25.03 16.41 -24.26
CA ARG A 174 24.84 15.83 -22.94
C ARG A 174 24.28 16.85 -21.97
N LYS A 175 23.22 16.48 -21.26
CA LYS A 175 22.57 17.32 -20.25
C LYS A 175 22.79 16.73 -18.86
N ASP A 176 23.36 17.52 -17.96
CA ASP A 176 23.42 17.14 -16.54
C ASP A 176 22.00 17.17 -15.94
N LEU A 177 21.55 16.04 -15.41
CA LEU A 177 20.23 15.90 -14.78
C LEU A 177 20.32 16.21 -13.28
N MET A 178 21.33 15.66 -12.61
CA MET A 178 21.51 15.81 -11.16
C MET A 178 22.94 15.45 -10.76
N SER A 179 23.44 16.10 -9.71
CA SER A 179 24.63 15.67 -8.98
C SER A 179 24.38 15.80 -7.48
N LYS A 180 24.72 14.76 -6.72
CA LYS A 180 24.52 14.69 -5.27
C LYS A 180 25.78 14.20 -4.58
N ASN A 181 26.22 14.96 -3.59
CA ASN A 181 27.26 14.53 -2.65
C ASN A 181 26.63 13.64 -1.57
N LEU A 182 27.36 12.62 -1.13
CA LEU A 182 26.93 11.65 -0.14
C LEU A 182 27.83 11.69 1.09
N ASP A 183 27.22 11.56 2.25
CA ASP A 183 27.93 11.44 3.52
C ASP A 183 28.71 10.12 3.61
N GLN A 184 29.72 10.09 4.48
CA GLN A 184 30.59 8.92 4.65
C GLN A 184 29.86 7.67 5.15
N ASN A 185 28.74 7.82 5.84
CA ASN A 185 27.89 6.75 6.34
C ASN A 185 26.54 6.69 5.62
N PHE A 186 26.42 7.30 4.43
CA PHE A 186 25.17 7.28 3.67
C PHE A 186 24.73 5.84 3.38
N CYS A 187 23.50 5.52 3.76
CA CYS A 187 22.83 4.26 3.46
C CYS A 187 21.43 4.57 2.93
N GLY A 188 21.20 4.36 1.64
CA GLY A 188 19.89 4.63 1.05
C GLY A 188 19.86 4.78 -0.46
N TRP A 189 18.69 5.19 -0.96
CA TRP A 189 18.42 5.40 -2.37
C TRP A 189 18.78 6.82 -2.83
N VAL A 190 19.61 6.93 -3.86
CA VAL A 190 19.83 8.13 -4.66
C VAL A 190 18.89 8.08 -5.86
N LYS A 191 18.06 9.10 -6.07
CA LYS A 191 16.98 9.11 -7.08
C LYS A 191 17.17 10.26 -8.06
N CYS A 192 17.00 10.01 -9.35
CA CYS A 192 17.08 11.01 -10.42
C CYS A 192 15.83 10.94 -11.30
N CYS A 193 15.20 12.09 -11.58
CA CYS A 193 14.18 12.16 -12.62
C CYS A 193 14.86 12.03 -13.99
N VAL A 194 14.37 11.10 -14.81
CA VAL A 194 14.91 10.75 -16.14
C VAL A 194 13.81 10.75 -17.20
N ALA A 195 12.72 11.47 -16.95
CA ALA A 195 11.61 11.63 -17.87
C ALA A 195 12.09 12.13 -19.24
N SER A 196 11.56 11.51 -20.30
CA SER A 196 11.84 11.87 -21.70
C SER A 196 13.31 11.71 -22.12
N VAL A 197 14.07 10.84 -21.45
CA VAL A 197 15.46 10.50 -21.80
C VAL A 197 15.55 9.05 -22.27
N THR A 198 16.37 8.80 -23.29
CA THR A 198 16.61 7.44 -23.83
C THR A 198 17.89 6.80 -23.27
N HIS A 199 18.88 7.61 -22.89
CA HIS A 199 20.17 7.15 -22.40
C HIS A 199 20.66 8.03 -21.24
N VAL A 200 21.06 7.40 -20.14
CA VAL A 200 21.62 8.08 -18.96
C VAL A 200 22.97 7.45 -18.61
N THR A 201 23.99 8.29 -18.48
CA THR A 201 25.27 7.92 -17.88
C THR A 201 25.27 8.34 -16.41
N ILE A 202 25.42 7.36 -15.54
CA ILE A 202 25.64 7.54 -14.11
C ILE A 202 27.15 7.56 -13.90
N SER A 203 27.68 8.57 -13.21
CA SER A 203 29.09 8.63 -12.81
C SER A 203 29.23 8.67 -11.30
N LEU A 204 30.21 7.93 -10.79
CA LEU A 204 30.49 7.77 -9.37
C LEU A 204 31.88 8.31 -9.06
N LYS A 205 32.01 9.01 -7.93
CA LYS A 205 33.29 9.40 -7.36
C LYS A 205 33.35 8.98 -5.91
N GLY A 206 34.56 8.68 -5.44
CA GLY A 206 34.81 8.28 -4.07
C GLY A 206 36.28 8.47 -3.71
N PRO A 207 36.62 8.45 -2.41
CA PRO A 207 38.00 8.63 -1.93
C PRO A 207 38.88 7.40 -2.21
N HIS A 208 38.30 6.23 -2.43
CA HIS A 208 39.01 4.98 -2.71
C HIS A 208 39.10 4.70 -4.21
N ASN A 209 39.88 3.68 -4.60
CA ASN A 209 40.10 3.30 -6.00
C ASN A 209 38.86 2.69 -6.67
N ALA A 210 37.91 2.20 -5.87
CA ALA A 210 36.65 1.64 -6.35
C ALA A 210 35.43 2.27 -5.67
N SER A 211 34.27 2.08 -6.29
CA SER A 211 32.96 2.45 -5.76
C SER A 211 32.03 1.26 -5.89
N ARG A 212 31.20 1.02 -4.87
CA ARG A 212 30.17 -0.02 -4.88
C ARG A 212 28.77 0.57 -5.04
N VAL A 213 27.97 -0.12 -5.85
CA VAL A 213 26.54 0.10 -5.99
C VAL A 213 25.87 -1.24 -5.75
N ARG A 214 24.92 -1.28 -4.82
CA ARG A 214 24.23 -2.53 -4.44
C ARG A 214 23.02 -2.81 -5.31
N GLN A 215 22.26 -1.76 -5.66
CA GLN A 215 21.07 -1.92 -6.46
C GLN A 215 20.84 -0.75 -7.41
N LEU A 216 20.15 -1.03 -8.51
CA LEU A 216 19.62 -0.08 -9.47
C LEU A 216 18.16 -0.42 -9.76
N GLN A 217 17.29 0.58 -9.71
CA GLN A 217 15.89 0.43 -10.06
C GLN A 217 15.44 1.55 -11.01
N VAL A 218 14.64 1.20 -12.02
CA VAL A 218 14.01 2.14 -12.94
C VAL A 218 12.50 2.05 -12.79
N LEU A 219 11.86 3.19 -12.48
CA LEU A 219 10.41 3.31 -12.43
C LEU A 219 9.90 4.13 -13.62
N GLY A 220 8.81 3.68 -14.22
CA GLY A 220 8.20 4.37 -15.35
C GLY A 220 7.00 3.63 -15.93
N PHE A 221 6.76 3.83 -17.23
CA PHE A 221 5.64 3.26 -17.95
C PHE A 221 6.14 2.37 -19.09
N LEU A 222 5.41 1.29 -19.36
CA LEU A 222 5.61 0.49 -20.57
C LEU A 222 4.81 1.09 -21.72
N ALA A 223 5.31 0.95 -22.96
CA ALA A 223 4.50 1.23 -24.14
C ALA A 223 3.19 0.43 -24.05
N GLU A 224 2.07 1.09 -24.32
CA GLU A 224 0.72 0.68 -23.89
C GLU A 224 0.42 -0.81 -24.14
N GLY A 225 -0.04 -1.47 -23.07
CA GLY A 225 -0.50 -2.84 -23.08
C GLY A 225 -1.34 -3.11 -21.83
N SER A 226 -2.63 -3.35 -22.10
CA SER A 226 -3.73 -3.74 -21.19
C SER A 226 -4.36 -2.65 -20.32
N ALA A 227 -5.63 -2.42 -20.65
CA ALA A 227 -6.62 -1.64 -19.91
C ALA A 227 -6.80 -2.14 -18.47
N GLU A 228 -7.29 -1.25 -17.61
CA GLU A 228 -7.68 -1.58 -16.25
C GLU A 228 -8.66 -2.76 -16.23
N VAL A 229 -8.19 -3.91 -15.76
CA VAL A 229 -8.99 -5.12 -15.58
C VAL A 229 -9.78 -4.94 -14.29
N ILE A 230 -11.11 -4.97 -14.38
CA ILE A 230 -11.99 -5.17 -13.22
C ILE A 230 -11.58 -6.50 -12.59
N ARG A 231 -10.98 -6.44 -11.40
CA ARG A 231 -10.61 -7.65 -10.66
C ARG A 231 -11.78 -8.04 -9.77
N PRO A 232 -12.22 -9.32 -9.79
CA PRO A 232 -13.18 -9.79 -8.80
C PRO A 232 -12.57 -9.62 -7.39
N SER A 233 -13.33 -9.01 -6.49
CA SER A 233 -12.97 -8.94 -5.07
C SER A 233 -12.98 -10.34 -4.45
N ALA A 234 -12.19 -10.56 -3.39
CA ALA A 234 -12.21 -11.79 -2.60
C ALA A 234 -13.62 -12.14 -2.07
N SER A 235 -14.47 -11.11 -1.89
CA SER A 235 -15.92 -11.28 -1.78
C SER A 235 -16.52 -11.35 -3.19
N HIS A 236 -16.70 -12.57 -3.70
CA HIS A 236 -17.17 -12.97 -5.04
C HIS A 236 -18.50 -12.33 -5.55
N GLN A 237 -19.03 -11.32 -4.86
CA GLN A 237 -20.33 -10.69 -5.10
C GLN A 237 -20.25 -9.17 -5.35
N LEU A 238 -19.06 -8.55 -5.28
CA LEU A 238 -18.89 -7.12 -5.51
C LEU A 238 -17.99 -6.84 -6.71
N PHE A 239 -18.56 -6.22 -7.73
CA PHE A 239 -17.83 -5.65 -8.87
C PHE A 239 -17.37 -4.24 -8.51
N PHE A 240 -16.17 -4.15 -7.96
CA PHE A 240 -15.54 -2.87 -7.63
C PHE A 240 -14.71 -2.35 -8.80
N ASN A 241 -14.74 -1.03 -8.99
CA ASN A 241 -13.64 -0.37 -9.71
C ASN A 241 -12.35 -0.45 -8.87
N ASN A 242 -11.21 -0.12 -9.45
CA ASN A 242 -9.91 -0.24 -8.76
C ASN A 242 -9.84 0.57 -7.45
N THR A 243 -10.46 1.76 -7.42
CA THR A 243 -10.46 2.62 -6.22
C THR A 243 -11.34 2.03 -5.11
N GLN A 244 -12.50 1.48 -5.46
CA GLN A 244 -13.39 0.77 -4.52
C GLN A 244 -12.73 -0.50 -3.99
N HIS A 245 -11.97 -1.22 -4.83
CA HIS A 245 -11.20 -2.38 -4.40
C HIS A 245 -10.15 -2.00 -3.34
N ASP A 246 -9.40 -0.92 -3.56
CA ASP A 246 -8.40 -0.48 -2.57
C ASP A 246 -9.03 0.12 -1.31
N ALA A 247 -10.16 0.81 -1.44
CA ALA A 247 -10.96 1.26 -0.30
C ALA A 247 -11.46 0.07 0.55
N PHE A 248 -11.90 -1.00 -0.12
CA PHE A 248 -12.32 -2.24 0.53
C PHE A 248 -11.15 -2.95 1.22
N ALA A 249 -9.98 -3.03 0.57
CA ALA A 249 -8.79 -3.61 1.19
C ALA A 249 -8.38 -2.85 2.47
N LEU A 250 -8.46 -1.51 2.46
CA LEU A 250 -8.24 -0.69 3.64
C LEU A 250 -9.30 -0.96 4.73
N PHE A 251 -10.57 -1.04 4.35
CA PHE A 251 -11.64 -1.39 5.29
C PHE A 251 -11.39 -2.76 5.93
N GLN A 252 -10.98 -3.77 5.16
CA GLN A 252 -10.68 -5.10 5.65
C GLN A 252 -9.51 -5.06 6.65
N ALA A 253 -8.43 -4.35 6.32
CA ALA A 253 -7.28 -4.20 7.19
C ALA A 253 -7.65 -3.54 8.53
N ILE A 254 -8.45 -2.46 8.50
CA ILE A 254 -8.90 -1.77 9.72
C ILE A 254 -9.87 -2.64 10.51
N SER A 255 -10.81 -3.32 9.85
CA SER A 255 -11.77 -4.20 10.51
C SER A 255 -11.08 -5.37 11.20
N ALA A 256 -10.15 -6.03 10.50
CA ALA A 256 -9.35 -7.10 11.09
C ALA A 256 -8.60 -6.59 12.34
N GLN A 257 -8.03 -5.39 12.31
CA GLN A 257 -7.37 -4.79 13.47
C GLN A 257 -8.33 -4.45 14.61
N ALA A 258 -9.51 -3.92 14.31
CA ALA A 258 -10.52 -3.59 15.30
C ALA A 258 -10.99 -4.83 16.10
N PHE A 259 -10.99 -6.01 15.48
CA PHE A 259 -11.52 -7.23 16.10
C PHE A 259 -10.45 -8.29 16.46
N SER A 260 -9.19 -8.17 16.02
CA SER A 260 -8.18 -9.24 16.24
C SER A 260 -7.38 -9.19 17.56
N GLY A 261 -7.47 -8.12 18.36
CA GLY A 261 -6.59 -7.86 19.52
C GLY A 261 -7.23 -7.94 20.91
N GLU A 262 -6.39 -7.76 21.94
CA GLU A 262 -6.81 -7.56 23.34
C GLU A 262 -7.51 -6.20 23.49
N SER A 263 -8.64 -6.15 24.21
CA SER A 263 -9.45 -4.92 24.32
C SER A 263 -8.66 -3.77 24.95
N CYS A 264 -8.56 -2.67 24.23
CA CYS A 264 -8.14 -1.38 24.76
C CYS A 264 -9.23 -0.35 24.42
N GLU A 265 -9.44 0.66 25.28
CA GLU A 265 -10.49 1.69 25.12
C GLU A 265 -10.45 2.37 23.74
N GLN A 266 -9.26 2.53 23.15
CA GLN A 266 -9.08 3.12 21.82
C GLN A 266 -9.57 2.20 20.68
N GLN A 267 -9.50 0.88 20.84
CA GLN A 267 -10.07 -0.05 19.86
C GLN A 267 -11.59 -0.02 19.88
N ASP A 268 -12.23 0.32 21.00
CA ASP A 268 -13.68 0.47 21.08
C ASP A 268 -14.17 1.60 20.17
N ALA A 269 -13.44 2.72 20.12
CA ALA A 269 -13.75 3.80 19.18
C ALA A 269 -13.63 3.37 17.70
N LEU A 270 -12.62 2.56 17.34
CA LEU A 270 -12.49 2.00 15.99
C LEU A 270 -13.62 1.01 15.68
N ARG A 271 -13.95 0.13 16.62
CA ARG A 271 -15.03 -0.86 16.49
C ARG A 271 -16.35 -0.16 16.22
N GLU A 272 -16.72 0.84 17.02
CA GLU A 272 -17.93 1.62 16.81
C GLU A 272 -17.93 2.31 15.45
N ARG A 273 -16.81 2.87 15.00
CA ARG A 273 -16.73 3.48 13.66
C ARG A 273 -16.88 2.48 12.52
N VAL A 274 -16.31 1.28 12.64
CA VAL A 274 -16.50 0.21 11.64
C VAL A 274 -17.97 -0.23 11.61
N VAL A 275 -18.57 -0.41 12.78
CA VAL A 275 -19.98 -0.76 12.95
C VAL A 275 -20.90 0.33 12.36
N ASP A 276 -20.68 1.60 12.69
CA ASP A 276 -21.43 2.74 12.15
C ASP A 276 -21.34 2.81 10.62
N LEU A 277 -20.17 2.54 10.04
CA LEU A 277 -20.01 2.53 8.58
C LEU A 277 -20.86 1.44 7.92
N LEU A 278 -20.92 0.25 8.54
CA LEU A 278 -21.71 -0.87 8.04
C LEU A 278 -23.23 -0.65 8.14
N PHE A 279 -23.67 0.09 9.17
CA PHE A 279 -25.08 0.27 9.48
C PHE A 279 -25.67 1.61 9.02
N SER A 280 -24.84 2.60 8.74
CA SER A 280 -25.28 3.88 8.14
C SER A 280 -25.64 3.76 6.66
N ARG A 281 -25.19 2.71 5.96
CA ARG A 281 -25.42 2.52 4.51
C ARG A 281 -25.96 1.12 4.22
N VAL A 282 -27.24 1.04 3.85
CA VAL A 282 -28.02 -0.20 3.65
C VAL A 282 -27.48 -1.08 2.50
N THR A 283 -26.56 -0.59 1.68
CA THR A 283 -26.12 -1.22 0.41
C THR A 283 -24.85 -2.08 0.51
N LEU A 284 -24.25 -2.26 1.69
CA LEU A 284 -22.92 -2.90 1.85
C LEU A 284 -22.99 -4.34 2.39
N GLN A 285 -23.88 -5.17 1.87
CA GLN A 285 -24.14 -6.53 2.41
C GLN A 285 -22.90 -7.45 2.45
N PRO A 286 -22.03 -7.52 1.42
CA PRO A 286 -20.84 -8.37 1.51
C PRO A 286 -19.77 -7.82 2.47
N LEU A 287 -19.75 -6.50 2.68
CA LEU A 287 -18.91 -5.85 3.69
C LEU A 287 -19.37 -6.25 5.10
N GLN A 288 -20.68 -6.23 5.32
CA GLN A 288 -21.30 -6.71 6.56
C GLN A 288 -20.92 -8.18 6.80
N ASN A 289 -21.01 -9.04 5.78
CA ASN A 289 -20.65 -10.46 5.89
C ASN A 289 -19.20 -10.64 6.35
N TYR A 290 -18.26 -9.92 5.73
CA TYR A 290 -16.86 -9.97 6.14
C TYR A 290 -16.65 -9.58 7.61
N VAL A 291 -17.26 -8.48 8.07
CA VAL A 291 -17.11 -8.05 9.47
C VAL A 291 -17.76 -9.03 10.44
N CYS A 292 -18.89 -9.65 10.08
CA CYS A 292 -19.48 -10.71 10.91
C CYS A 292 -18.48 -11.83 11.14
N THR A 293 -17.83 -12.32 10.09
CA THR A 293 -16.81 -13.36 10.21
C THR A 293 -15.62 -12.92 11.09
N GLN A 294 -15.22 -11.65 11.04
CA GLN A 294 -14.17 -11.13 11.91
C GLN A 294 -14.60 -11.10 13.38
N VAL A 295 -15.82 -10.65 13.67
CA VAL A 295 -16.39 -10.60 15.03
C VAL A 295 -16.57 -12.02 15.59
N GLU A 296 -17.05 -12.96 14.78
CA GLU A 296 -17.19 -14.38 15.13
C GLU A 296 -15.82 -14.99 15.49
N ALA A 297 -14.81 -14.83 14.63
CA ALA A 297 -13.47 -15.35 14.88
C ALA A 297 -12.80 -14.73 16.12
N ALA A 298 -13.07 -13.45 16.38
CA ALA A 298 -12.59 -12.75 17.58
C ALA A 298 -13.24 -13.32 18.85
N LEU A 299 -14.56 -13.52 18.82
CA LEU A 299 -15.33 -14.06 19.93
C LEU A 299 -14.90 -15.49 20.27
N GLU A 300 -14.75 -16.36 19.27
CA GLU A 300 -14.28 -17.72 19.47
C GLU A 300 -12.92 -17.76 20.15
N ARG A 301 -11.97 -16.96 19.66
CA ARG A 301 -10.61 -16.87 20.23
C ARG A 301 -10.62 -16.33 21.66
N GLU A 302 -11.46 -15.36 21.97
CA GLU A 302 -11.57 -14.81 23.33
C GLU A 302 -12.16 -15.82 24.30
N VAL A 303 -13.26 -16.48 23.91
CA VAL A 303 -13.90 -17.51 24.73
C VAL A 303 -12.92 -18.65 25.00
N GLU A 304 -12.19 -19.11 23.99
CA GLU A 304 -11.19 -20.16 24.15
C GLU A 304 -10.05 -19.71 25.09
N ARG A 305 -9.60 -18.45 24.98
CA ARG A 305 -8.61 -17.88 25.89
C ARG A 305 -9.12 -17.79 27.34
N LEU A 306 -10.37 -17.38 27.56
CA LEU A 306 -11.00 -17.35 28.88
C LEU A 306 -11.04 -18.75 29.49
N CYS A 307 -11.43 -19.76 28.71
CA CYS A 307 -11.44 -21.16 29.11
C CYS A 307 -10.04 -21.67 29.49
N CYS A 308 -9.03 -21.43 28.65
CA CYS A 308 -7.67 -21.93 28.88
C CYS A 308 -6.94 -21.20 30.00
N GLN A 309 -7.17 -19.89 30.17
CA GLN A 309 -6.44 -19.05 31.12
C GLN A 309 -7.18 -18.84 32.45
N GLY A 310 -8.41 -19.37 32.60
CA GLY A 310 -9.23 -19.20 33.80
C GLY A 310 -9.49 -17.74 34.16
N LYS A 311 -9.43 -16.83 33.16
CA LYS A 311 -9.61 -15.40 33.35
C LYS A 311 -11.06 -15.11 33.76
N ARG A 312 -11.24 -14.30 34.81
CA ARG A 312 -12.57 -13.93 35.32
C ARG A 312 -13.15 -12.66 34.69
N ASN A 313 -12.38 -11.95 33.87
CA ASN A 313 -12.85 -10.74 33.19
C ASN A 313 -13.44 -11.09 31.83
N TYR A 314 -14.76 -10.98 31.71
CA TYR A 314 -15.54 -11.30 30.51
C TYR A 314 -15.96 -10.05 29.71
N SER A 315 -15.53 -8.84 30.09
CA SER A 315 -16.04 -7.59 29.52
C SER A 315 -15.89 -7.55 27.99
N TYR A 316 -14.75 -7.99 27.48
CA TYR A 316 -14.48 -8.01 26.05
C TYR A 316 -15.32 -9.06 25.31
N ALA A 317 -15.44 -10.27 25.85
CA ALA A 317 -16.27 -11.32 25.26
C ALA A 317 -17.76 -10.93 25.25
N VAL A 318 -18.24 -10.26 26.31
CA VAL A 318 -19.60 -9.71 26.37
C VAL A 318 -19.80 -8.57 25.35
N GLY A 319 -18.81 -7.70 25.17
CA GLY A 319 -18.84 -6.68 24.11
C GLY A 319 -18.95 -7.28 22.71
N LEU A 320 -18.13 -8.31 22.41
CA LEU A 320 -18.18 -9.06 21.14
C LEU A 320 -19.53 -9.76 20.93
N LEU A 321 -20.10 -10.37 21.98
CA LEU A 321 -21.44 -10.96 21.91
C LEU A 321 -22.53 -9.93 21.63
N ALA A 322 -22.51 -8.79 22.32
CA ALA A 322 -23.49 -7.73 22.12
C ALA A 322 -23.42 -7.18 20.68
N MET A 323 -22.21 -7.00 20.15
CA MET A 323 -21.99 -6.61 18.76
C MET A 323 -22.52 -7.67 17.79
N ALA A 324 -22.18 -8.95 17.98
CA ALA A 324 -22.67 -10.04 17.14
C ALA A 324 -24.21 -10.11 17.13
N ASN A 325 -24.85 -9.94 18.30
CA ASN A 325 -26.30 -9.89 18.41
C ASN A 325 -26.91 -8.71 17.64
N ARG A 326 -26.35 -7.49 17.79
CA ARG A 326 -26.77 -6.30 17.03
C ARG A 326 -26.64 -6.51 15.52
N MET A 327 -25.59 -7.21 15.07
CA MET A 327 -25.40 -7.58 13.66
C MET A 327 -26.44 -8.60 13.17
N CYS A 328 -26.80 -9.59 13.98
CA CYS A 328 -27.88 -10.55 13.67
C CYS A 328 -29.25 -9.87 13.59
N GLU A 329 -29.57 -8.97 14.52
CA GLU A 329 -30.84 -8.23 14.54
C GLU A 329 -31.04 -7.38 13.27
N THR A 330 -29.97 -6.75 12.81
CA THR A 330 -30.02 -5.91 11.60
C THR A 330 -30.18 -6.73 10.31
N ARG A 331 -29.79 -8.01 10.32
CA ARG A 331 -29.93 -8.93 9.19
C ARG A 331 -31.26 -9.66 9.12
N ALA A 332 -32.05 -9.67 10.20
CA ALA A 332 -33.35 -10.34 10.28
C ALA A 332 -34.41 -9.80 9.28
N ILE A 333 -34.07 -8.79 8.47
CA ILE A 333 -34.89 -8.23 7.40
C ILE A 333 -34.69 -9.00 6.07
N GLY A 334 -33.70 -9.89 5.96
CA GLY A 334 -33.45 -10.71 4.75
C GLY A 334 -33.34 -12.22 5.03
N ASN A 335 -34.31 -13.00 4.57
CA ASN A 335 -34.35 -14.47 4.69
C ASN A 335 -33.19 -15.18 3.95
N GLY A 336 -32.09 -15.54 4.63
CA GLY A 336 -31.03 -16.36 4.04
C GLY A 336 -30.30 -17.30 5.02
N ASP A 337 -29.94 -18.49 4.56
CA ASP A 337 -29.31 -19.59 5.34
C ASP A 337 -28.01 -19.23 6.07
N CYS A 338 -27.29 -18.20 5.61
CA CYS A 338 -26.07 -17.71 6.26
C CYS A 338 -26.35 -17.12 7.67
N ASP A 339 -27.58 -16.67 7.92
CA ASP A 339 -28.03 -16.12 9.20
C ASP A 339 -28.16 -17.21 10.29
N VAL A 340 -28.41 -18.46 9.91
CA VAL A 340 -28.58 -19.58 10.86
C VAL A 340 -27.25 -20.01 11.46
N ALA A 341 -26.18 -20.07 10.65
CA ALA A 341 -24.86 -20.48 11.10
C ALA A 341 -24.25 -19.45 12.08
N ALA A 342 -24.35 -18.15 11.74
CA ALA A 342 -23.90 -17.05 12.59
C ALA A 342 -24.62 -17.04 13.96
N ARG A 343 -25.95 -17.16 13.94
CA ARG A 343 -26.76 -17.27 15.17
C ARG A 343 -26.39 -18.50 16.01
N HIS A 344 -26.11 -19.63 15.37
CA HIS A 344 -25.70 -20.85 16.07
C HIS A 344 -24.36 -20.66 16.78
N GLN A 345 -23.37 -20.04 16.14
CA GLN A 345 -22.07 -19.76 16.76
C GLN A 345 -22.17 -18.76 17.91
N VAL A 346 -22.98 -17.70 17.77
CA VAL A 346 -23.25 -16.75 18.87
C VAL A 346 -23.86 -17.47 20.07
N LEU A 347 -24.83 -18.37 19.84
CA LEU A 347 -25.44 -19.19 20.89
C LEU A 347 -24.43 -20.17 21.54
N GLN A 348 -23.53 -20.76 20.75
CA GLN A 348 -22.45 -21.62 21.29
C GLN A 348 -21.44 -20.83 22.13
N ALA A 349 -21.06 -19.63 21.71
CA ALA A 349 -20.16 -18.77 22.49
C ALA A 349 -20.84 -18.32 23.79
N ALA A 350 -22.12 -17.92 23.73
CA ALA A 350 -22.90 -17.55 24.90
C ALA A 350 -23.02 -18.71 25.90
N SER A 351 -23.28 -19.94 25.43
CA SER A 351 -23.37 -21.12 26.31
C SER A 351 -22.04 -21.46 26.99
N LYS A 352 -20.90 -21.31 26.29
CA LYS A 352 -19.57 -21.47 26.89
C LYS A 352 -19.29 -20.42 27.96
N LEU A 353 -19.74 -19.18 27.77
CA LEU A 353 -19.58 -18.10 28.74
C LEU A 353 -20.43 -18.30 30.00
N LEU A 354 -21.61 -18.93 29.88
CA LEU A 354 -22.44 -19.29 31.03
C LEU A 354 -21.74 -20.25 32.01
N ALA A 355 -20.79 -21.07 31.55
CA ALA A 355 -19.99 -21.94 32.42
C ALA A 355 -19.07 -21.16 33.39
N PHE A 356 -18.86 -19.86 33.13
CA PHE A 356 -18.09 -18.95 33.99
C PHE A 356 -18.96 -17.97 34.75
N ALA A 357 -20.30 -18.06 34.62
CA ALA A 357 -21.21 -17.26 35.41
C ALA A 357 -21.04 -17.62 36.89
N PRO A 358 -21.01 -16.63 37.82
CA PRO A 358 -20.97 -16.95 39.24
C PRO A 358 -22.19 -17.80 39.58
N GLU A 359 -21.98 -18.96 40.21
CA GLU A 359 -23.08 -19.71 40.81
C GLU A 359 -23.79 -18.78 41.79
N VAL A 360 -25.03 -18.41 41.46
CA VAL A 360 -25.90 -17.72 42.40
C VAL A 360 -26.24 -18.77 43.46
N VAL A 361 -25.59 -18.66 44.62
CA VAL A 361 -25.90 -19.45 45.83
C VAL A 361 -27.21 -18.99 46.44
#